data_AF-A0A2Z7BE01-F1
#
_entry.id   AF-A0A2Z7BE01-F1
#
_cell.length_a   1.000
_cell.length_b   1.000
_cell.length_c   1.000
_cell.angle_alpha   90.00
_cell.angle_beta   90.00
_cell.angle_gamma   90.00
#
_symmetry.space_group_name_H-M   'P 1'
#
loop_
_entity.id
_entity.type
_entity.pdbx_description
1 polymer ?
#
loop_
_entity_poly.entity_id
_entity_poly.type
_entity_poly.pdbx_seq_one_letter_code
_entity_poly.pdbx_strand_id
1 'polypeptide(L)'
;MNLGFGTSERQWVEAQVENAKQQAILTTLKAQVTSDDAHIHLDLHSLRRKHAELAGELSTLYRREEKLLSETIPDLCWELAQLQDTYILQGDYDLKVMRQEFYINRQKAFINHLINQLSRHQFLKIACQLEKKTMLGAYSLLKVIELELQGYLSVGKGRVGRCMALAEAASDIPEQGAVDDRDTFLHGVRDLLSIYSNAQVGLSTYVSAPGLVQQLSNLQNDLTALQSDLDYTLPEDRNRCINELCTLVQSLQQVLFASSTTAQPILTPWTLMKELDEMAKVNAKLSTAVEDVTMEHCKKNEIVKHHSQEMALQRRVFVDFFCNPERLRNQVKEITARVRALQVS
;
A
#
# COMPACT_ATOMS: atom_id res chain seq x y z
N MET A 1 -31.29 78.64 -101.89
CA MET A 1 -31.80 79.48 -103.00
C MET A 1 -31.82 80.91 -102.48
N ASN A 2 -30.74 81.66 -102.74
CA ASN A 2 -30.67 83.10 -102.50
C ASN A 2 -29.50 83.61 -103.34
N LEU A 3 -29.77 84.50 -104.31
CA LEU A 3 -28.78 85.41 -104.85
C LEU A 3 -29.53 86.70 -105.23
N GLY A 4 -29.62 87.59 -104.24
CA GLY A 4 -29.86 89.00 -104.49
C GLY A 4 -28.64 89.56 -105.22
N PHE A 5 -28.86 90.04 -106.43
CA PHE A 5 -27.84 90.69 -107.25
C PHE A 5 -27.52 92.07 -106.67
N GLY A 6 -26.30 92.24 -106.15
CA GLY A 6 -25.74 93.53 -105.74
C GLY A 6 -24.81 94.08 -106.83
N THR A 7 -25.05 95.34 -107.21
CA THR A 7 -24.37 96.07 -108.28
C THR A 7 -23.03 96.65 -107.82
N SER A 8 -21.94 95.85 -107.85
CA SER A 8 -20.54 96.24 -108.13
C SER A 8 -19.60 95.03 -108.07
N GLU A 9 -18.57 94.97 -108.91
CA GLU A 9 -17.64 93.83 -109.06
C GLU A 9 -16.93 93.43 -107.74
N ARG A 10 -16.70 94.40 -106.84
CA ARG A 10 -16.07 94.19 -105.54
C ARG A 10 -16.97 93.42 -104.55
N GLN A 11 -18.27 93.71 -104.53
CA GLN A 11 -19.23 93.03 -103.66
C GLN A 11 -19.46 91.57 -104.06
N TRP A 12 -19.33 91.25 -105.34
CA TRP A 12 -19.42 89.87 -105.84
C TRP A 12 -18.20 89.04 -105.41
N VAL A 13 -16.99 89.58 -105.52
CA VAL A 13 -15.77 88.92 -105.05
C VAL A 13 -15.79 88.72 -103.53
N GLU A 14 -16.23 89.72 -102.76
CA GLU A 14 -16.37 89.61 -101.30
C GLU A 14 -17.44 88.57 -100.91
N ALA A 15 -18.58 88.54 -101.59
CA ALA A 15 -19.61 87.52 -101.36
C ALA A 15 -19.12 86.10 -101.73
N GLN A 16 -18.31 85.97 -102.78
CA GLN A 16 -17.75 84.68 -103.20
C GLN A 16 -16.64 84.19 -102.26
N VAL A 17 -15.80 85.10 -101.74
CA VAL A 17 -14.81 84.78 -100.72
C VAL A 17 -15.48 84.39 -99.41
N GLU A 18 -16.53 85.11 -98.99
CA GLU A 18 -17.28 84.76 -97.77
C GLU A 18 -18.05 83.45 -97.94
N ASN A 19 -18.60 83.19 -99.12
CA ASN A 19 -19.22 81.89 -99.45
C ASN A 19 -18.17 80.76 -99.41
N ALA A 20 -16.99 80.94 -100.02
CA ALA A 20 -15.91 79.96 -99.96
C ALA A 20 -15.41 79.71 -98.54
N LYS A 21 -15.33 80.75 -97.71
CA LYS A 21 -14.98 80.66 -96.29
C LYS A 21 -16.05 79.90 -95.49
N GLN A 22 -17.33 80.19 -95.71
CA GLN A 22 -18.43 79.44 -95.11
C GLN A 22 -18.44 77.98 -95.57
N GLN A 23 -18.15 77.72 -96.84
CA GLN A 23 -18.02 76.37 -97.40
C GLN A 23 -16.86 75.61 -96.75
N ALA A 24 -15.70 76.26 -96.58
CA ALA A 24 -14.53 75.68 -95.93
C ALA A 24 -14.80 75.35 -94.45
N ILE A 25 -15.43 76.27 -93.71
CA ILE A 25 -15.86 76.05 -92.31
C ILE A 25 -16.87 74.91 -92.22
N LEU A 26 -17.82 74.83 -93.16
CA LEU A 26 -18.77 73.72 -93.20
C LEU A 26 -18.08 72.38 -93.48
N THR A 27 -17.07 72.34 -94.35
CA THR A 27 -16.32 71.10 -94.63
C THR A 27 -15.47 70.68 -93.45
N THR A 28 -14.82 71.61 -92.74
CA THR A 28 -14.02 71.28 -91.55
C THR A 28 -14.89 70.86 -90.38
N LEU A 29 -16.03 71.52 -90.14
CA LEU A 29 -17.00 71.11 -89.13
C LEU A 29 -17.61 69.74 -89.47
N LYS A 30 -17.94 69.47 -90.73
CA LYS A 30 -18.40 68.13 -91.14
C LYS A 30 -17.35 67.06 -90.89
N ALA A 31 -16.09 67.32 -91.24
CA ALA A 31 -14.99 66.40 -90.98
C ALA A 31 -14.79 66.15 -89.48
N GLN A 32 -14.87 67.19 -88.65
CA GLN A 32 -14.78 67.08 -87.20
C GLN A 32 -15.94 66.26 -86.64
N VAL A 33 -17.19 66.55 -87.04
CA VAL A 33 -18.37 65.78 -86.61
C VAL A 33 -18.24 64.31 -86.99
N THR A 34 -17.77 64.00 -88.20
CA THR A 34 -17.55 62.59 -88.60
C THR A 34 -16.43 61.90 -87.82
N SER A 35 -15.40 62.65 -87.41
CA SER A 35 -14.31 62.13 -86.57
C SER A 35 -14.78 61.86 -85.15
N ASP A 36 -15.54 62.80 -84.56
CA ASP A 36 -16.09 62.67 -83.22
C ASP A 36 -17.12 61.53 -83.15
N ASP A 37 -17.97 61.39 -84.17
CA ASP A 37 -18.93 60.29 -84.29
C ASP A 37 -18.22 58.92 -84.35
N ALA A 38 -17.14 58.82 -85.14
CA ALA A 38 -16.34 57.59 -85.20
C ALA A 38 -15.67 57.25 -83.85
N HIS A 39 -15.18 58.26 -83.12
CA HIS A 39 -14.58 58.07 -81.79
C HIS A 39 -15.62 57.59 -80.76
N ILE A 40 -16.79 58.24 -80.73
CA ILE A 40 -17.89 57.85 -79.84
C ILE A 40 -18.35 56.42 -80.14
N HIS A 41 -18.47 56.06 -81.41
CA HIS A 41 -18.82 54.71 -81.81
C HIS A 41 -17.77 53.68 -81.37
N LEU A 42 -16.48 53.98 -81.51
CA LEU A 42 -15.39 53.09 -81.08
C LEU A 42 -15.39 52.87 -79.55
N ASP A 43 -15.55 53.94 -78.77
CA ASP A 43 -15.61 53.88 -77.31
C ASP A 43 -16.86 53.12 -76.83
N LEU A 44 -18.00 53.36 -77.46
CA LEU A 44 -19.23 52.64 -77.15
C LEU A 44 -19.10 51.14 -77.45
N HIS A 45 -18.44 50.78 -78.56
CA HIS A 45 -18.16 49.38 -78.89
C HIS A 45 -17.18 48.74 -77.91
N SER A 46 -16.12 49.45 -77.52
CA SER A 46 -15.17 49.02 -76.49
C SER A 46 -15.86 48.75 -75.15
N LEU A 47 -16.71 49.68 -74.70
CA LEU A 47 -17.43 49.55 -73.45
C LEU A 47 -18.46 48.41 -73.48
N ARG A 48 -19.20 48.25 -74.59
CA ARG A 48 -20.11 47.11 -74.78
C ARG A 48 -19.40 45.77 -74.75
N ARG A 49 -18.20 45.68 -75.35
CA ARG A 49 -17.38 44.46 -75.33
C ARG A 49 -16.96 44.12 -73.89
N LYS A 50 -16.42 45.08 -73.15
CA LYS A 50 -16.05 44.89 -71.73
C LYS A 50 -17.24 44.51 -70.86
N HIS A 51 -18.41 45.11 -71.11
CA HIS A 51 -19.63 44.76 -70.39
C HIS A 51 -20.06 43.30 -70.66
N ALA A 52 -19.97 42.85 -71.92
CA ALA A 52 -20.26 41.46 -72.27
C ALA A 52 -19.25 40.48 -71.66
N GLU A 53 -17.95 40.83 -71.62
CA GLU A 53 -16.89 40.05 -70.96
C GLU A 53 -17.16 39.92 -69.46
N LEU A 54 -17.40 41.03 -68.76
CA LEU A 54 -17.70 41.04 -67.33
C LEU A 54 -19.00 40.31 -66.99
N ALA A 55 -20.04 40.44 -67.81
CA ALA A 55 -21.28 39.69 -67.64
C ALA A 55 -21.05 38.17 -67.80
N GLY A 56 -20.18 37.79 -68.76
CA GLY A 56 -19.71 36.42 -68.93
C GLY A 56 -18.98 35.90 -67.69
N GLU A 57 -17.98 36.63 -67.20
CA GLU A 57 -17.24 36.26 -65.98
C GLU A 57 -18.16 36.14 -64.76
N LEU A 58 -19.06 37.10 -64.57
CA LEU A 58 -20.03 37.10 -63.48
C LEU A 58 -20.96 35.89 -63.55
N SER A 59 -21.43 35.50 -64.75
CA SER A 59 -22.21 34.27 -64.92
C SER A 59 -21.41 33.00 -64.59
N THR A 60 -20.11 32.97 -64.91
CA THR A 60 -19.25 31.82 -64.59
C THR A 60 -18.98 31.74 -63.09
N LEU A 61 -18.86 32.88 -62.40
CA LEU A 61 -18.71 32.94 -60.96
C LEU A 61 -20.00 32.50 -60.25
N TYR A 62 -21.16 32.99 -60.67
CA TYR A 62 -22.45 32.53 -60.11
C TYR A 62 -22.63 31.02 -60.27
N ARG A 63 -22.29 30.45 -61.43
CA ARG A 63 -22.36 29.01 -61.64
C ARG A 63 -21.39 28.22 -60.73
N ARG A 64 -20.21 28.77 -60.44
CA ARG A 64 -19.24 28.16 -59.51
C ARG A 64 -19.74 28.25 -58.08
N GLU A 65 -20.29 29.39 -57.68
CA GLU A 65 -20.91 29.58 -56.37
C GLU A 65 -22.06 28.59 -56.18
N GLU A 66 -22.97 28.50 -57.15
CA GLU A 66 -24.08 27.56 -57.11
C GLU A 66 -23.59 26.12 -56.99
N LYS A 67 -22.59 25.72 -57.80
CA LYS A 67 -21.99 24.37 -57.71
C LYS A 67 -21.36 24.08 -56.35
N LEU A 68 -20.65 25.05 -55.76
CA LEU A 68 -20.04 24.89 -54.44
C LEU A 68 -21.12 24.74 -53.36
N LEU A 69 -22.19 25.53 -53.43
CA LEU A 69 -23.28 25.51 -52.46
C LEU A 69 -24.20 24.29 -52.59
N SER A 70 -24.46 23.81 -53.81
CA SER A 70 -25.42 22.74 -54.06
C SER A 70 -24.80 21.34 -54.03
N GLU A 71 -23.54 21.19 -54.44
CA GLU A 71 -22.87 19.89 -54.52
C GLU A 71 -21.74 19.79 -53.49
N THR A 72 -20.72 20.65 -53.61
CA THR A 72 -19.44 20.41 -52.93
C THR A 72 -19.52 20.54 -51.40
N ILE A 73 -20.19 21.58 -50.90
CA ILE A 73 -20.34 21.78 -49.45
C ILE A 73 -21.26 20.72 -48.84
N PRO A 74 -22.45 20.42 -49.39
CA PRO A 74 -23.29 19.34 -48.88
C PRO A 74 -22.59 17.98 -48.87
N ASP A 75 -21.86 17.62 -49.92
CA ASP A 75 -21.12 16.34 -50.00
C ASP A 75 -20.05 16.25 -48.91
N LEU A 76 -19.25 17.31 -48.71
CA LEU A 76 -18.25 17.37 -47.64
C LEU A 76 -18.89 17.32 -46.24
N CYS A 77 -20.01 18.02 -46.02
CA CYS A 77 -20.73 17.96 -44.77
C CYS A 77 -21.28 16.55 -44.50
N TRP A 78 -21.73 15.85 -45.53
CA TRP A 78 -22.19 14.47 -45.44
C TRP A 78 -21.05 13.51 -45.09
N GLU A 79 -19.91 13.62 -45.76
CA GLU A 79 -18.71 12.83 -45.44
C GLU A 79 -18.23 13.08 -44.01
N LEU A 80 -18.18 14.35 -43.57
CA LEU A 80 -17.80 14.71 -42.20
C LEU A 80 -18.78 14.14 -41.15
N ALA A 81 -20.08 14.16 -41.43
CA ALA A 81 -21.09 13.57 -40.56
C ALA A 81 -20.91 12.05 -40.43
N GLN A 82 -20.65 11.35 -41.55
CA GLN A 82 -20.38 9.91 -41.52
C GLN A 82 -19.12 9.56 -40.70
N LEU A 83 -18.06 10.37 -40.82
CA LEU A 83 -16.87 10.20 -39.99
C LEU A 83 -17.18 10.43 -38.50
N GLN A 84 -18.02 11.40 -38.15
CA GLN A 84 -18.39 11.67 -36.76
C GLN A 84 -19.08 10.45 -36.10
N ASP A 85 -19.96 9.76 -36.83
CA ASP A 85 -20.62 8.54 -36.33
C ASP A 85 -19.62 7.43 -36.00
N THR A 86 -18.52 7.33 -36.75
CA THR A 86 -17.46 6.34 -36.47
C THR A 86 -16.73 6.62 -35.16
N TYR A 87 -16.45 7.88 -34.84
CA TYR A 87 -15.80 8.26 -33.58
C TYR A 87 -16.70 8.02 -32.36
N ILE A 88 -18.00 8.32 -32.50
CA ILE A 88 -18.98 8.06 -31.43
C ILE A 88 -19.08 6.55 -31.19
N LEU A 89 -19.19 5.76 -32.25
CA LEU A 89 -19.28 4.31 -32.15
C LEU A 89 -18.01 3.70 -31.54
N GLN A 90 -16.83 4.19 -31.93
CA GLN A 90 -15.56 3.77 -31.34
C GLN A 90 -15.53 4.06 -29.83
N GLY A 91 -15.89 5.28 -29.42
CA GLY A 91 -15.95 5.64 -27.99
C GLY A 91 -16.91 4.77 -27.18
N ASP A 92 -18.06 4.41 -27.76
CA ASP A 92 -19.03 3.50 -27.12
C ASP A 92 -18.49 2.08 -26.96
N TYR A 93 -17.77 1.57 -27.97
CA TYR A 93 -17.12 0.26 -27.86
C TYR A 93 -15.97 0.28 -26.87
N ASP A 94 -15.14 1.31 -26.87
CA ASP A 94 -14.07 1.48 -25.89
C ASP A 94 -14.63 1.48 -24.46
N LEU A 95 -15.75 2.20 -24.23
CA LEU A 95 -16.43 2.21 -22.94
C LEU A 95 -16.99 0.83 -22.56
N LYS A 96 -17.55 0.07 -23.52
CA LYS A 96 -18.04 -1.30 -23.29
C LYS A 96 -16.88 -2.24 -22.94
N VAL A 97 -15.76 -2.16 -23.65
CA VAL A 97 -14.56 -2.96 -23.37
C VAL A 97 -14.02 -2.65 -21.98
N MET A 98 -13.86 -1.37 -21.64
CA MET A 98 -13.39 -0.95 -20.31
C MET A 98 -14.27 -1.46 -19.18
N ARG A 99 -15.61 -1.43 -19.35
CA ARG A 99 -16.55 -2.02 -18.37
C ARG A 99 -16.37 -3.52 -18.24
N GLN A 100 -16.23 -4.23 -19.36
CA GLN A 100 -16.01 -5.68 -19.33
C GLN A 100 -14.69 -6.05 -18.67
N GLU A 101 -13.60 -5.33 -18.97
CA GLU A 101 -12.30 -5.52 -18.33
C GLU A 101 -12.39 -5.32 -16.82
N PHE A 102 -13.11 -4.30 -16.36
CA PHE A 102 -13.35 -4.09 -14.93
C PHE A 102 -14.05 -5.30 -14.28
N TYR A 103 -15.12 -5.82 -14.89
CA TYR A 103 -15.82 -7.00 -14.37
C TYR A 103 -14.93 -8.25 -14.37
N ILE A 104 -14.18 -8.47 -15.46
CA ILE A 104 -13.25 -9.60 -15.57
C ILE A 104 -12.16 -9.50 -14.50
N ASN A 105 -11.60 -8.32 -14.26
CA ASN A 105 -10.58 -8.11 -13.24
C ASN A 105 -11.12 -8.38 -11.84
N ARG A 106 -12.36 -7.95 -11.56
CA ARG A 106 -13.04 -8.25 -10.30
C ARG A 106 -13.27 -9.76 -10.14
N GLN A 107 -13.72 -10.45 -11.19
CA GLN A 107 -13.91 -11.90 -11.16
C GLN A 107 -12.59 -12.65 -10.94
N LYS A 108 -11.51 -12.26 -11.64
CA LYS A 108 -10.17 -12.83 -11.45
C LYS A 108 -9.69 -12.68 -10.00
N ALA A 109 -9.93 -11.53 -9.37
CA ALA A 109 -9.60 -11.33 -7.97
C ALA A 109 -10.35 -12.32 -7.06
N PHE A 110 -11.66 -12.50 -7.26
CA PHE A 110 -12.44 -13.48 -6.50
C PHE A 110 -11.97 -14.92 -6.73
N ILE A 111 -11.70 -15.30 -7.98
CA ILE A 111 -11.17 -16.62 -8.31
C ILE A 111 -9.84 -16.86 -7.60
N ASN A 112 -8.93 -15.88 -7.59
CA ASN A 112 -7.66 -15.99 -6.88
C ASN A 112 -7.85 -16.17 -5.37
N HIS A 113 -8.79 -15.47 -4.75
CA HIS A 113 -9.11 -15.68 -3.34
C HIS A 113 -9.62 -17.09 -3.07
N LEU A 114 -10.51 -17.62 -3.92
CA LEU A 114 -11.04 -18.98 -3.78
C LEU A 114 -9.96 -20.05 -3.99
N ILE A 115 -9.10 -19.88 -5.00
CA ILE A 115 -7.96 -20.78 -5.25
C ILE A 115 -7.01 -20.78 -4.06
N ASN A 116 -6.69 -19.61 -3.52
CA ASN A 116 -5.83 -19.49 -2.33
C ASN A 116 -6.46 -20.13 -1.09
N GLN A 117 -7.77 -20.00 -0.92
CA GLN A 117 -8.47 -20.66 0.19
C GLN A 117 -8.45 -22.18 0.04
N LEU A 118 -8.69 -22.68 -1.18
CA LEU A 118 -8.66 -24.11 -1.47
C LEU A 118 -7.26 -24.70 -1.29
N SER A 119 -6.21 -24.03 -1.78
CA SER A 119 -4.83 -24.49 -1.64
C SER A 119 -4.40 -24.55 -0.18
N ARG A 120 -4.74 -23.54 0.63
CA ARG A 120 -4.50 -23.54 2.08
C ARG A 120 -5.21 -24.70 2.78
N HIS A 121 -6.48 -24.93 2.44
CA HIS A 121 -7.24 -26.04 3.02
C HIS A 121 -6.65 -27.40 2.65
N GLN A 122 -6.29 -27.60 1.37
CA GLN A 122 -5.66 -28.83 0.90
C GLN A 122 -4.31 -29.06 1.58
N PHE A 123 -3.49 -28.01 1.69
CA PHE A 123 -2.21 -28.08 2.40
C PHE A 123 -2.40 -28.50 3.86
N LEU A 124 -3.33 -27.86 4.58
CA LEU A 124 -3.60 -28.17 5.98
C LEU A 124 -4.14 -29.60 6.15
N LYS A 125 -4.96 -30.08 5.22
CA LYS A 125 -5.43 -31.47 5.19
C LYS A 125 -4.27 -32.45 5.03
N ILE A 126 -3.34 -32.19 4.12
CA ILE A 126 -2.16 -33.03 3.91
C ILE A 126 -1.25 -33.00 5.14
N ALA A 127 -1.01 -31.82 5.71
CA ALA A 127 -0.21 -31.68 6.93
C ALA A 127 -0.80 -32.48 8.10
N CYS A 128 -2.12 -32.38 8.32
CA CYS A 128 -2.82 -33.14 9.35
C CYS A 128 -2.73 -34.67 9.13
N GLN A 129 -2.84 -35.13 7.88
CA GLN A 129 -2.67 -36.55 7.55
C GLN A 129 -1.24 -37.03 7.80
N LEU A 130 -0.24 -36.22 7.47
CA LEU A 130 1.16 -36.53 7.70
C LEU A 130 1.44 -36.61 9.20
N GLU A 131 1.02 -35.62 9.98
CA GLU A 131 1.15 -35.58 11.43
C GLU A 131 0.49 -36.81 12.09
N LYS A 132 -0.73 -37.15 11.67
CA LYS A 132 -1.41 -38.37 12.14
C LYS A 132 -0.58 -39.62 11.88
N LYS A 133 0.05 -39.74 10.72
CA LYS A 133 0.91 -40.89 10.38
C LYS A 133 2.14 -40.93 11.30
N THR A 134 2.78 -39.79 11.56
CA THR A 134 3.93 -39.71 12.48
C THR A 134 3.54 -40.07 13.91
N MET A 135 2.40 -39.57 14.39
CA MET A 135 1.86 -39.90 15.71
C MET A 135 1.53 -41.39 15.84
N LEU A 136 0.90 -42.00 14.84
CA LEU A 136 0.64 -43.44 14.83
C LEU A 136 1.94 -44.26 14.82
N GLY A 137 2.96 -43.80 14.09
CA GLY A 137 4.30 -44.39 14.12
C GLY A 137 4.90 -44.36 15.53
N ALA A 138 4.91 -43.19 16.17
CA ALA A 138 5.38 -43.04 17.55
C ALA A 138 4.58 -43.91 18.54
N TYR A 139 3.26 -43.96 18.41
CA TYR A 139 2.40 -44.83 19.22
C TYR A 139 2.77 -46.31 19.06
N SER A 140 2.99 -46.77 17.83
CA SER A 140 3.39 -48.17 17.59
C SER A 140 4.73 -48.52 18.25
N LEU A 141 5.71 -47.60 18.21
CA LEU A 141 7.00 -47.77 18.88
C LEU A 141 6.85 -47.79 20.40
N LEU A 142 6.06 -46.87 20.97
CA LEU A 142 5.75 -46.86 22.39
C LEU A 142 5.07 -48.17 22.83
N LYS A 143 4.20 -48.73 22.00
CA LYS A 143 3.55 -50.00 22.31
C LYS A 143 4.53 -51.17 22.34
N VAL A 144 5.52 -51.17 21.45
CA VAL A 144 6.61 -52.17 21.48
C VAL A 144 7.42 -52.04 22.77
N ILE A 145 7.81 -50.82 23.15
CA ILE A 145 8.55 -50.57 24.40
C ILE A 145 7.74 -51.02 25.62
N GLU A 146 6.44 -50.74 25.67
CA GLU A 146 5.54 -51.18 26.74
C GLU A 146 5.55 -52.72 26.87
N LEU A 147 5.46 -53.43 25.74
CA LEU A 147 5.50 -54.90 25.72
C LEU A 147 6.86 -55.44 26.19
N GLU A 148 7.97 -54.82 25.79
CA GLU A 148 9.31 -55.20 26.25
C GLU A 148 9.48 -54.98 27.76
N LEU A 149 9.05 -53.83 28.28
CA LEU A 149 9.07 -53.53 29.72
C LEU A 149 8.21 -54.51 30.52
N GLN A 150 7.04 -54.87 30.02
CA GLN A 150 6.18 -55.88 30.63
C GLN A 150 6.87 -57.26 30.64
N GLY A 151 7.59 -57.59 29.56
CA GLY A 151 8.48 -58.75 29.49
C GLY A 151 9.54 -58.74 30.59
N TYR A 152 10.31 -57.65 30.71
CA TYR A 152 11.34 -57.50 31.76
C TYR A 152 10.76 -57.59 33.17
N LEU A 153 9.61 -56.97 33.43
CA LEU A 153 8.91 -57.07 34.71
C LEU A 153 8.50 -58.50 35.03
N SER A 154 7.98 -59.25 34.05
CA SER A 154 7.61 -60.66 34.26
C SER A 154 8.83 -61.54 34.61
N VAL A 155 9.96 -61.33 33.92
CA VAL A 155 11.22 -62.04 34.20
C VAL A 155 11.77 -61.66 35.57
N GLY A 156 11.74 -60.37 35.91
CA GLY A 156 12.12 -59.85 37.23
C GLY A 156 11.28 -60.45 38.35
N LYS A 157 9.96 -60.48 38.20
CA LYS A 157 9.04 -61.11 39.15
C LYS A 157 9.33 -62.61 39.31
N GLY A 158 9.63 -63.31 38.22
CA GLY A 158 10.07 -64.71 38.27
C GLY A 158 11.39 -64.91 39.00
N ARG A 159 12.37 -64.01 38.83
CA ARG A 159 13.64 -64.03 39.58
C ARG A 159 13.41 -63.79 41.07
N VAL A 160 12.63 -62.77 41.43
CA VAL A 160 12.29 -62.46 42.82
C VAL A 160 11.59 -63.65 43.48
N GLY A 161 10.63 -64.28 42.80
CA GLY A 161 9.97 -65.49 43.32
C GLY A 161 10.96 -66.63 43.60
N ARG A 162 11.97 -66.82 42.73
CA ARG A 162 13.03 -67.81 42.99
C ARG A 162 13.92 -67.43 44.15
N CYS A 163 14.31 -66.15 44.28
CA CYS A 163 15.11 -65.69 45.43
C CYS A 163 14.35 -65.83 46.75
N MET A 164 13.05 -65.53 46.77
CA MET A 164 12.19 -65.72 47.94
C MET A 164 12.10 -67.21 48.31
N ALA A 165 11.89 -68.09 47.34
CA ALA A 165 11.88 -69.54 47.59
C ALA A 165 13.23 -70.06 48.11
N LEU A 166 14.35 -69.49 47.65
CA LEU A 166 15.69 -69.80 48.17
C LEU A 166 15.90 -69.25 49.59
N ALA A 167 15.37 -68.06 49.90
CA ALA A 167 15.44 -67.48 51.24
C ALA A 167 14.59 -68.27 52.24
N GLU A 168 13.39 -68.70 51.83
CA GLU A 168 12.52 -69.59 52.60
C GLU A 168 13.22 -70.94 52.84
N ALA A 169 13.79 -71.56 51.80
CA ALA A 169 14.56 -72.80 51.93
C ALA A 169 15.85 -72.65 52.77
N ALA A 170 16.48 -71.47 52.76
CA ALA A 170 17.63 -71.17 53.62
C ALA A 170 17.22 -70.93 55.07
N SER A 171 16.02 -70.40 55.31
CA SER A 171 15.47 -70.22 56.66
C SER A 171 15.00 -71.53 57.31
N ASP A 172 14.69 -72.55 56.50
CA ASP A 172 14.39 -73.92 56.97
C ASP A 172 15.64 -74.69 57.42
N ILE A 173 16.85 -74.14 57.22
CA ILE A 173 18.09 -74.67 57.81
C ILE A 173 18.18 -74.12 59.23
N PRO A 174 18.05 -74.94 60.29
CA PRO A 174 18.12 -74.44 61.65
C PRO A 174 19.49 -73.79 61.91
N GLU A 175 19.48 -72.53 62.33
CA GLU A 175 20.69 -71.78 62.69
C GLU A 175 21.52 -72.57 63.72
N GLN A 176 22.66 -73.06 63.26
CA GLN A 176 23.58 -73.84 64.07
C GLN A 176 24.53 -72.88 64.77
N GLY A 177 24.18 -72.45 65.99
CA GLY A 177 25.08 -71.60 66.78
C GLY A 177 24.37 -70.67 67.76
N ALA A 178 23.55 -71.26 68.64
CA ALA A 178 23.08 -70.55 69.83
C ALA A 178 24.28 -70.17 70.70
N VAL A 179 24.38 -68.90 71.09
CA VAL A 179 25.33 -68.44 72.10
C VAL A 179 24.96 -69.09 73.43
N ASP A 180 25.93 -69.74 74.09
CA ASP A 180 25.75 -70.38 75.39
C ASP A 180 25.30 -69.35 76.44
N ASP A 181 24.32 -69.70 77.28
CA ASP A 181 23.78 -68.83 78.35
C ASP A 181 24.85 -68.41 79.37
N ARG A 182 26.00 -69.09 79.38
CA ARG A 182 27.16 -68.78 80.24
C ARG A 182 28.07 -67.69 79.67
N ASP A 183 27.92 -67.31 78.41
CA ASP A 183 28.81 -66.36 77.75
C ASP A 183 28.36 -64.91 77.99
N THR A 184 28.67 -64.40 79.19
CA THR A 184 28.32 -63.04 79.63
C THR A 184 28.82 -61.95 78.69
N PHE A 185 29.90 -62.21 77.93
CA PHE A 185 30.47 -61.25 77.00
C PHE A 185 29.59 -61.08 75.76
N LEU A 186 29.18 -62.17 75.11
CA LEU A 186 28.33 -62.11 73.93
C LEU A 186 26.91 -61.61 74.25
N HIS A 187 26.39 -61.92 75.45
CA HIS A 187 25.16 -61.30 75.95
C HIS A 187 25.33 -59.80 76.22
N GLY A 188 26.49 -59.36 76.74
CA GLY A 188 26.79 -57.93 76.90
C GLY A 188 26.90 -57.17 75.57
N VAL A 189 27.50 -57.79 74.55
CA VAL A 189 27.56 -57.23 73.18
C VAL A 189 26.16 -57.13 72.57
N ARG A 190 25.31 -58.14 72.75
CA ARG A 190 23.88 -58.07 72.37
C ARG A 190 23.18 -56.89 73.03
N ASP A 191 23.35 -56.73 74.34
CA ASP A 191 22.65 -55.70 75.10
C ASP A 191 23.05 -54.30 74.60
N LEU A 192 24.33 -54.07 74.32
CA LEU A 192 24.82 -52.84 73.67
C LEU A 192 24.22 -52.61 72.28
N LEU A 193 24.13 -53.64 71.44
CA LEU A 193 23.56 -53.54 70.09
C LEU A 193 22.04 -53.33 70.09
N SER A 194 21.33 -53.90 71.08
CA SER A 194 19.89 -53.71 71.24
C SER A 194 19.52 -52.28 71.64
N ILE A 195 20.36 -51.64 72.47
CA ILE A 195 20.22 -50.22 72.83
C ILE A 195 20.30 -49.33 71.59
N TYR A 196 21.14 -49.66 70.62
CA TYR A 196 21.31 -48.88 69.39
C TYR A 196 20.18 -49.09 68.37
N SER A 197 19.61 -50.30 68.32
CA SER A 197 18.63 -50.68 67.29
C SER A 197 17.18 -50.29 67.61
N ASN A 198 16.90 -49.70 68.78
CA ASN A 198 15.54 -49.36 69.26
C ASN A 198 14.52 -50.52 69.16
N ALA A 199 15.00 -51.76 69.07
CA ALA A 199 14.15 -52.93 69.14
C ALA A 199 13.70 -53.09 70.59
N GLN A 200 12.39 -53.14 70.82
CA GLN A 200 11.79 -53.14 72.16
C GLN A 200 12.44 -54.14 73.12
N VAL A 201 12.45 -53.73 74.38
CA VAL A 201 12.80 -54.45 75.61
C VAL A 201 11.87 -55.66 75.84
N GLY A 202 11.94 -56.64 74.92
CA GLY A 202 11.32 -57.95 75.03
C GLY A 202 12.42 -58.99 74.92
N LEU A 203 12.68 -59.69 76.02
CA LEU A 203 13.69 -60.73 76.14
C LEU A 203 13.58 -61.80 75.04
N SER A 204 14.33 -61.65 73.95
CA SER A 204 14.73 -62.81 73.15
C SER A 204 15.97 -63.41 73.81
N THR A 205 15.76 -64.45 74.62
CA THR A 205 16.84 -65.22 75.26
C THR A 205 17.73 -65.92 74.21
N TYR A 206 17.23 -66.10 72.98
CA TYR A 206 17.99 -66.72 71.90
C TYR A 206 18.79 -65.70 71.11
N VAL A 207 20.10 -65.94 71.01
CA VAL A 207 21.06 -65.12 70.28
C VAL A 207 21.92 -66.06 69.45
N SER A 208 21.92 -65.91 68.13
CA SER A 208 22.86 -66.64 67.29
C SER A 208 24.14 -65.82 67.10
N ALA A 209 25.30 -66.47 67.27
CA ALA A 209 26.60 -65.86 67.03
C ALA A 209 26.72 -65.19 65.64
N PRO A 210 26.23 -65.80 64.54
CA PRO A 210 26.22 -65.12 63.24
C PRO A 210 25.29 -63.89 63.21
N GLY A 211 24.19 -63.89 63.95
CA GLY A 211 23.29 -62.73 64.06
C GLY A 211 23.98 -61.51 64.69
N LEU A 212 24.78 -61.71 65.74
CA LEU A 212 25.57 -60.64 66.36
C LEU A 212 26.64 -60.08 65.42
N VAL A 213 27.35 -60.97 64.72
CA VAL A 213 28.37 -60.57 63.74
C VAL A 213 27.74 -59.77 62.60
N GLN A 214 26.56 -60.19 62.12
CA GLN A 214 25.84 -59.46 61.08
C GLN A 214 25.42 -58.07 61.56
N GLN A 215 24.89 -57.94 62.78
CA GLN A 215 24.52 -56.65 63.35
C GLN A 215 25.72 -55.71 63.54
N LEU A 216 26.86 -56.23 64.00
CA LEU A 216 28.11 -55.47 64.08
C LEU A 216 28.60 -55.03 62.71
N SER A 217 28.53 -55.91 61.71
CA SER A 217 28.94 -55.57 60.34
C SER A 217 28.04 -54.50 59.71
N ASN A 218 26.73 -54.55 59.98
CA ASN A 218 25.78 -53.54 59.51
C ASN A 218 26.07 -52.18 60.15
N LEU A 219 26.28 -52.15 61.48
CA LEU A 219 26.64 -50.91 62.19
C LEU A 219 27.96 -50.33 61.69
N GLN A 220 28.95 -51.19 61.43
CA GLN A 220 30.22 -50.76 60.86
C GLN A 220 30.03 -50.15 59.47
N ASN A 221 29.21 -50.77 58.62
CA ASN A 221 28.88 -50.24 57.30
C ASN A 221 28.17 -48.89 57.40
N ASP A 222 27.20 -48.76 58.32
CA ASP A 222 26.46 -47.50 58.55
C ASP A 222 27.40 -46.39 59.03
N LEU A 223 28.35 -46.70 59.93
CA LEU A 223 29.34 -45.76 60.43
C LEU A 223 30.29 -45.32 59.29
N THR A 224 30.73 -46.27 58.45
CA THR A 224 31.56 -45.93 57.28
C THR A 224 30.80 -45.10 56.24
N ALA A 225 29.50 -45.36 56.04
CA ALA A 225 28.65 -44.57 55.15
C ALA A 225 28.48 -43.14 55.67
N LEU A 226 28.16 -42.98 56.96
CA LEU A 226 28.01 -41.66 57.59
C LEU A 226 29.33 -40.87 57.60
N GLN A 227 30.46 -41.57 57.78
CA GLN A 227 31.78 -40.95 57.70
C GLN A 227 32.11 -40.53 56.26
N SER A 228 31.75 -41.34 55.26
CA SER A 228 31.89 -40.96 53.85
C SER A 228 30.99 -39.79 53.45
N ASP A 229 29.78 -39.70 54.02
CA ASP A 229 28.89 -38.57 53.79
C ASP A 229 29.46 -37.28 54.41
N LEU A 230 30.03 -37.36 55.60
CA LEU A 230 30.65 -36.21 56.26
C LEU A 230 31.91 -35.73 55.52
N ASP A 231 32.74 -36.66 55.04
CA ASP A 231 34.02 -36.34 54.41
C ASP A 231 33.87 -35.89 52.94
N TYR A 232 32.91 -36.44 52.19
CA TYR A 232 32.80 -36.24 50.75
C TYR A 232 31.52 -35.52 50.32
N THR A 233 30.33 -35.95 50.77
CA THR A 233 29.07 -35.42 50.20
C THR A 233 28.74 -34.01 50.70
N LEU A 234 28.92 -33.75 52.00
CA LEU A 234 28.64 -32.43 52.58
C LEU A 234 29.54 -31.31 52.00
N PRO A 235 30.87 -31.49 51.88
CA PRO A 235 31.75 -30.49 51.29
C PRO A 235 31.51 -30.31 49.79
N GLU A 236 31.19 -31.38 49.05
CA GLU A 236 30.86 -31.30 47.62
C GLU A 236 29.57 -30.51 47.37
N ASP A 237 28.51 -30.76 48.14
CA ASP A 237 27.25 -30.03 48.02
C ASP A 237 27.40 -28.56 48.41
N ARG A 238 28.19 -28.27 49.46
CA ARG A 238 28.53 -26.89 49.82
C ARG A 238 29.28 -26.19 48.68
N ASN A 239 30.28 -26.85 48.09
CA ASN A 239 31.04 -26.29 46.97
C ASN A 239 30.16 -26.10 45.73
N ARG A 240 29.23 -27.02 45.46
CA ARG A 240 28.24 -26.90 44.38
C ARG A 240 27.35 -25.68 44.58
N CYS A 241 26.75 -25.51 45.76
CA CYS A 241 25.93 -24.35 46.08
C CYS A 241 26.71 -23.03 45.98
N ILE A 242 27.96 -22.99 46.44
CA ILE A 242 28.81 -21.80 46.31
C ILE A 242 29.09 -21.49 44.84
N ASN A 243 29.39 -22.51 44.03
CA ASN A 243 29.63 -22.33 42.59
C ASN A 243 28.37 -21.85 41.87
N GLU A 244 27.19 -22.41 42.18
CA GLU A 244 25.91 -21.95 41.63
C GLU A 244 25.65 -20.48 41.97
N LEU A 245 25.86 -20.07 43.23
CA LEU A 245 25.77 -18.66 43.64
C LEU A 245 26.76 -17.77 42.89
N CYS A 246 28.01 -18.20 42.73
CA CYS A 246 29.01 -17.45 41.97
C CYS A 246 28.61 -17.30 40.49
N THR A 247 28.08 -18.34 39.85
CA THR A 247 27.60 -18.27 38.46
C THR A 247 26.39 -17.34 38.32
N LEU A 248 25.47 -17.35 39.29
CA LEU A 248 24.32 -16.46 39.29
C LEU A 248 24.77 -14.99 39.39
N VAL A 249 25.69 -14.69 40.31
CA VAL A 249 26.27 -13.34 40.47
C VAL A 249 26.97 -12.88 39.19
N GLN A 250 27.75 -13.76 38.54
CA GLN A 250 28.40 -13.45 37.27
C GLN A 250 27.39 -13.17 36.15
N SER A 251 26.31 -13.96 36.06
CA SER A 251 25.25 -13.75 35.08
C SER A 251 24.52 -12.41 35.29
N LEU A 252 24.24 -12.07 36.55
CA LEU A 252 23.65 -10.79 36.95
C LEU A 252 24.57 -9.62 36.61
N GLN A 253 25.88 -9.77 36.86
CA GLN A 253 26.87 -8.77 36.46
C GLN A 253 26.93 -8.59 34.95
N GLN A 254 26.86 -9.66 34.15
CA GLN A 254 26.84 -9.55 32.69
C GLN A 254 25.58 -8.83 32.17
N VAL A 255 24.43 -9.07 32.78
CA VAL A 255 23.16 -8.42 32.39
C VAL A 255 23.16 -6.93 32.77
N LEU A 256 23.64 -6.60 33.96
CA LEU A 256 23.61 -5.22 34.48
C LEU A 256 24.76 -4.36 33.97
N PHE A 257 25.92 -4.96 33.70
CA PHE A 257 27.17 -4.30 33.34
C PHE A 257 27.82 -5.03 32.16
N ALA A 258 27.27 -4.81 30.97
CA ALA A 258 27.63 -5.54 29.75
C ALA A 258 29.10 -5.42 29.26
N SER A 259 30.05 -4.90 30.06
CA SER A 259 31.52 -5.04 29.94
C SER A 259 32.35 -4.18 30.93
N SER A 260 31.75 -3.32 31.78
CA SER A 260 32.51 -2.47 32.70
C SER A 260 31.77 -2.21 34.00
N THR A 261 32.40 -2.54 35.13
CA THR A 261 31.91 -2.37 36.50
C THR A 261 31.91 -0.90 37.00
N THR A 262 32.30 0.05 36.15
CA THR A 262 32.41 1.48 36.48
C THR A 262 31.27 2.36 35.96
N ALA A 263 30.31 1.80 35.22
CA ALA A 263 29.16 2.55 34.71
C ALA A 263 27.89 2.30 35.54
N GLN A 264 26.98 3.27 35.58
CA GLN A 264 25.68 3.15 36.24
C GLN A 264 24.91 1.91 35.71
N PRO A 265 24.20 1.17 36.57
CA PRO A 265 23.48 -0.04 36.16
C PRO A 265 22.40 0.32 35.15
N ILE A 266 22.45 -0.31 33.98
CA ILE A 266 21.44 -0.11 32.94
C ILE A 266 20.25 -1.02 33.27
N LEU A 267 19.20 -0.43 33.85
CA LEU A 267 17.97 -1.14 34.25
C LEU A 267 17.07 -1.51 33.07
N THR A 268 17.34 -0.98 31.87
CA THR A 268 16.52 -1.23 30.67
C THR A 268 17.27 -2.13 29.71
N PRO A 269 16.72 -3.30 29.33
CA PRO A 269 17.31 -4.17 28.33
C PRO A 269 17.64 -3.42 27.03
N TRP A 270 18.83 -3.67 26.48
CA TRP A 270 19.37 -2.92 25.33
C TRP A 270 18.48 -2.98 24.08
N THR A 271 17.78 -4.10 23.90
CA THR A 271 16.78 -4.29 22.84
C THR A 271 15.62 -3.32 22.98
N LEU A 272 15.08 -3.16 24.19
CA LEU A 272 14.00 -2.22 24.46
C LEU A 272 14.47 -0.77 24.29
N MET A 273 15.70 -0.45 24.67
CA MET A 273 16.26 0.90 24.48
C MET A 273 16.32 1.29 23.00
N LYS A 274 16.73 0.36 22.12
CA LYS A 274 16.73 0.58 20.66
C LYS A 274 15.32 0.77 20.10
N GLU A 275 14.37 -0.06 20.51
CA GLU A 275 12.97 0.07 20.07
C GLU A 275 12.33 1.37 20.59
N LEU A 276 12.69 1.82 21.80
CA LEU A 276 12.20 3.07 22.38
C LEU A 276 12.74 4.28 21.60
N ASP A 277 14.02 4.26 21.20
CA ASP A 277 14.63 5.30 20.36
C ASP A 277 14.00 5.36 18.97
N GLU A 278 13.75 4.23 18.33
CA GLU A 278 13.05 4.19 17.04
C GLU A 278 11.60 4.67 17.16
N MET A 279 10.90 4.28 18.23
CA MET A 279 9.57 4.80 18.53
C MET A 279 9.58 6.32 18.73
N ALA A 280 10.58 6.88 19.44
CA ALA A 280 10.72 8.32 19.62
C ALA A 280 10.94 9.05 18.29
N LYS A 281 11.75 8.50 17.37
CA LYS A 281 11.94 9.04 16.03
C LYS A 281 10.65 9.02 15.20
N VAL A 282 9.90 7.92 15.26
CA VAL A 282 8.61 7.80 14.56
C VAL A 282 7.61 8.80 15.13
N ASN A 283 7.57 8.98 16.45
CA ASN A 283 6.66 9.92 17.11
C ASN A 283 6.98 11.37 16.73
N ALA A 284 8.26 11.73 16.62
CA ALA A 284 8.67 13.05 16.13
C ALA A 284 8.21 13.31 14.69
N LYS A 285 8.36 12.31 13.78
CA LYS A 285 7.88 12.40 12.40
C LYS A 285 6.36 12.52 12.31
N LEU A 286 5.64 11.79 13.15
CA LEU A 286 4.19 11.88 13.23
C LEU A 286 3.75 13.27 13.70
N SER A 287 4.41 13.82 14.73
CA SER A 287 4.13 15.16 15.23
C SER A 287 4.29 16.22 14.13
N THR A 288 5.38 16.18 13.37
CA THR A 288 5.59 17.10 12.23
C THR A 288 4.53 16.95 11.14
N ALA A 289 4.13 15.71 10.80
CA ALA A 289 3.11 15.48 9.78
C ALA A 289 1.71 15.97 10.22
N VAL A 290 1.39 15.85 11.52
CA VAL A 290 0.15 16.38 12.10
C VAL A 290 0.15 17.92 12.06
N GLU A 291 1.27 18.56 12.38
CA GLU A 291 1.42 20.02 12.25
C GLU A 291 1.21 20.50 10.80
N ASP A 292 1.79 19.81 9.82
CA ASP A 292 1.59 20.14 8.40
C ASP A 292 0.12 20.01 7.97
N VAL A 293 -0.55 18.92 8.34
CA VAL A 293 -1.97 18.68 8.00
C VAL A 293 -2.87 19.72 8.67
N THR A 294 -2.61 20.06 9.93
CA THR A 294 -3.39 21.09 10.64
C THR A 294 -3.19 22.47 10.03
N MET A 295 -1.97 22.80 9.59
CA MET A 295 -1.68 24.04 8.87
C MET A 295 -2.47 24.15 7.56
N GLU A 296 -2.44 23.10 6.72
CA GLU A 296 -3.18 23.07 5.45
C GLU A 296 -4.70 23.10 5.66
N HIS A 297 -5.20 22.42 6.70
CA HIS A 297 -6.60 22.48 7.07
C HIS A 297 -7.02 23.91 7.46
N CYS A 298 -6.22 24.62 8.25
CA CYS A 298 -6.47 26.01 8.62
C CYS A 298 -6.52 26.93 7.38
N LYS A 299 -5.55 26.81 6.47
CA LYS A 299 -5.54 27.57 5.21
C LYS A 299 -6.80 27.32 4.38
N LYS A 300 -7.18 26.05 4.19
CA LYS A 300 -8.37 25.69 3.41
C LYS A 300 -9.65 26.22 4.06
N ASN A 301 -9.74 26.19 5.39
CA ASN A 301 -10.89 26.73 6.11
C ASN A 301 -11.05 28.24 5.89
N GLU A 302 -9.97 29.00 5.87
CA GLU A 302 -10.01 30.43 5.54
C GLU A 302 -10.45 30.68 4.09
N ILE A 303 -9.97 29.88 3.13
CA ILE A 303 -10.43 29.97 1.73
C ILE A 303 -11.93 29.71 1.62
N VAL A 304 -12.46 28.70 2.32
CA VAL A 304 -13.89 28.38 2.33
C VAL A 304 -14.71 29.53 2.91
N LYS A 305 -14.24 30.16 4.00
CA LYS A 305 -14.89 31.35 4.56
C LYS A 305 -14.94 32.50 3.55
N HIS A 306 -13.83 32.82 2.89
CA HIS A 306 -13.78 33.86 1.86
C HIS A 306 -14.70 33.53 0.67
N HIS A 307 -14.68 32.29 0.19
CA HIS A 307 -15.55 31.84 -0.91
C HIS A 307 -17.04 31.98 -0.56
N SER A 308 -17.44 31.67 0.68
CA SER A 308 -18.83 31.85 1.12
C SER A 308 -19.28 33.31 1.08
N GLN A 309 -18.39 34.25 1.43
CA GLN A 309 -18.66 35.69 1.38
C GLN A 309 -18.74 36.21 -0.05
N GLU A 310 -17.85 35.75 -0.94
CA GLU A 310 -17.88 36.07 -2.37
C GLU A 310 -19.15 35.56 -3.04
N MET A 311 -19.57 34.33 -2.75
CA MET A 311 -20.81 33.75 -3.30
C MET A 311 -22.05 34.52 -2.80
N ALA A 312 -22.04 35.00 -1.56
CA ALA A 312 -23.10 35.86 -1.04
C ALA A 312 -23.12 37.24 -1.73
N LEU A 313 -21.94 37.80 -2.04
CA LEU A 313 -21.81 39.05 -2.79
C LEU A 313 -22.30 38.88 -4.24
N GLN A 314 -21.90 37.81 -4.93
CA GLN A 314 -22.34 37.49 -6.29
C GLN A 314 -23.85 37.33 -6.38
N ARG A 315 -24.47 36.61 -5.43
CA ARG A 315 -25.92 36.49 -5.35
C ARG A 315 -26.61 37.84 -5.15
N ARG A 316 -26.04 38.71 -4.32
CA ARG A 316 -26.56 40.06 -4.10
C ARG A 316 -26.45 40.94 -5.34
N VAL A 317 -25.30 40.92 -6.03
CA VAL A 317 -25.07 41.63 -7.30
C VAL A 317 -26.06 41.16 -8.37
N PHE A 318 -26.27 39.84 -8.47
CA PHE A 318 -27.25 39.26 -9.39
C PHE A 318 -28.67 39.77 -9.10
N VAL A 319 -29.11 39.75 -7.84
CA VAL A 319 -30.43 40.26 -7.45
C VAL A 319 -30.56 41.77 -7.70
N ASP A 320 -29.55 42.56 -7.33
CA ASP A 320 -29.57 44.01 -7.53
C ASP A 320 -29.54 44.38 -9.03
N PHE A 321 -28.92 43.56 -9.90
CA PHE A 321 -28.94 43.77 -11.36
C PHE A 321 -30.36 43.68 -11.95
N PHE A 322 -31.16 42.71 -11.52
CA PHE A 322 -32.54 42.53 -12.04
C PHE A 322 -33.58 43.38 -11.31
N CYS A 323 -33.42 43.58 -10.00
CA CYS A 323 -34.46 44.18 -9.16
C CYS A 323 -34.20 45.65 -8.81
N ASN A 324 -32.96 46.14 -8.80
CA ASN A 324 -32.62 47.52 -8.37
C ASN A 324 -31.31 48.05 -9.01
N PRO A 325 -31.32 48.41 -10.31
CA PRO A 325 -30.11 48.73 -11.07
C PRO A 325 -29.37 50.00 -10.57
N GLU A 326 -30.10 50.99 -10.03
CA GLU A 326 -29.49 52.22 -9.49
C GLU A 326 -28.65 51.95 -8.23
N ARG A 327 -29.05 50.97 -7.41
CA ARG A 327 -28.29 50.58 -6.21
C ARG A 327 -26.96 49.93 -6.59
N LEU A 328 -26.98 49.05 -7.61
CA LEU A 328 -25.78 48.42 -8.15
C LEU A 328 -24.84 49.47 -8.75
N ARG A 329 -25.38 50.44 -9.50
CA ARG A 329 -24.60 51.52 -10.10
C ARG A 329 -23.88 52.39 -9.06
N ASN A 330 -24.51 52.64 -7.92
CA ASN A 330 -23.88 53.36 -6.80
C ASN A 330 -22.81 52.53 -6.09
N GLN A 331 -23.04 51.23 -5.87
CA GLN A 331 -22.03 50.32 -5.30
C GLN A 331 -20.80 50.20 -6.21
N VAL A 332 -20.98 50.09 -7.53
CA VAL A 332 -19.87 50.04 -8.49
C VAL A 332 -19.07 51.36 -8.47
N LYS A 333 -19.75 52.52 -8.37
CA LYS A 333 -19.07 53.82 -8.22
C LYS A 333 -18.25 53.89 -6.92
N GLU A 334 -18.79 53.41 -5.81
CA GLU A 334 -18.09 53.38 -4.51
C GLU A 334 -16.87 52.45 -4.52
N ILE A 335 -17.02 51.24 -5.09
CA ILE A 335 -15.90 50.28 -5.27
C ILE A 335 -14.83 50.89 -6.18
N THR A 336 -15.24 51.54 -7.28
CA THR A 336 -14.31 52.21 -8.20
C THR A 336 -13.55 53.35 -7.50
N ALA A 337 -14.23 54.11 -6.64
CA ALA A 337 -13.59 55.16 -5.84
C ALA A 337 -12.59 54.58 -4.82
N ARG A 338 -12.92 53.47 -4.14
CA ARG A 338 -12.02 52.76 -3.22
C ARG A 338 -10.79 52.18 -3.92
N VAL A 339 -10.97 51.57 -5.10
CA VAL A 339 -9.85 51.04 -5.89
C VAL A 339 -8.93 52.16 -6.35
N ARG A 340 -9.47 53.31 -6.79
CA ARG A 340 -8.66 54.48 -7.12
C ARG A 340 -7.91 55.03 -5.91
N ALA A 341 -8.52 55.04 -4.72
CA ALA A 341 -7.86 55.48 -3.50
C ALA A 341 -6.69 54.56 -3.09
N LEU A 342 -6.84 53.25 -3.30
CA LEU A 342 -5.78 52.25 -3.05
C LEU A 342 -4.66 52.26 -4.10
N GLN A 343 -4.89 52.80 -5.30
CA GLN A 343 -3.87 52.96 -6.34
C GLN A 343 -3.05 54.25 -6.21
N VAL A 344 -3.50 55.19 -5.37
CA VAL A 344 -2.83 56.47 -5.10
C VAL A 344 -2.05 56.43 -3.78
N SER A 345 -2.27 55.40 -2.95
CA SER A 345 -1.40 55.03 -1.82
C SER A 345 -0.36 54.02 -2.28
#